data_AF-A0A257A883-F1
#
_entry.id   AF-A0A257A883-F1
#
_cell.length_a   1.000
_cell.length_b   1.000
_cell.length_c   1.000
_cell.angle_alpha   90.00
_cell.angle_beta   90.00
_cell.angle_gamma   90.00
#
_symmetry.space_group_name_H-M   'P 1'
#
loop_
_entity.id
_entity.type
_entity.pdbx_description
1 polymer ?
#
loop_
_entity_poly.entity_id
_entity_poly.type
_entity_poly.pdbx_seq_one_letter_code
_entity_poly.pdbx_strand_id
1 'polypeptide(L)'
;MKKQATVLIAGILLIVLAVIVLASSYYQGIEKTEIINVDGGSSAHYNFSIEDGKYIVLLTSNSNFSYKVYDEKGRVVDEGKNTSSAEISLENGDNYEIYIENNGNSEISVAITIAKEEVLNTITLLTYVSGALCSAGMVVIVVGISLILWYRKKEEKIYSRY
;
A
#
# COMPACT_ATOMS: atom_id res chain seq x y z
N MET A 1 29.49 -20.16 -18.54
CA MET A 1 28.78 -20.34 -17.26
C MET A 1 28.84 -19.14 -16.32
N LYS A 2 30.01 -18.64 -15.85
CA LYS A 2 30.07 -17.58 -14.80
C LYS A 2 29.30 -16.29 -15.14
N LYS A 3 29.49 -15.71 -16.33
CA LYS A 3 28.88 -14.42 -16.70
C LYS A 3 27.34 -14.44 -16.78
N GLN A 4 26.75 -15.56 -17.20
CA GLN A 4 25.28 -15.71 -17.31
C GLN A 4 24.64 -15.84 -15.93
N ALA A 5 25.27 -16.58 -15.03
CA ALA A 5 24.84 -16.68 -13.64
C ALA A 5 24.91 -15.31 -12.94
N THR A 6 25.94 -14.51 -13.22
CA THR A 6 26.04 -13.13 -12.68
C THR A 6 24.89 -12.24 -13.14
N VAL A 7 24.48 -12.32 -14.41
CA VAL A 7 23.35 -11.54 -14.95
C VAL A 7 22.03 -11.95 -14.29
N LEU A 8 21.80 -13.26 -14.09
CA LEU A 8 20.62 -13.74 -13.37
C LEU A 8 20.60 -13.27 -11.92
N ILE A 9 21.72 -13.38 -11.21
CA ILE A 9 21.83 -12.93 -9.82
C ILE A 9 21.59 -11.42 -9.70
N ALA A 10 22.10 -10.63 -10.65
CA ALA A 10 21.85 -9.18 -10.69
C ALA A 10 20.35 -8.87 -10.87
N GLY A 11 19.66 -9.60 -11.75
CA GLY A 11 18.21 -9.44 -11.94
C GLY A 11 17.40 -9.81 -10.70
N ILE A 12 17.76 -10.90 -10.01
CA ILE A 12 17.11 -11.31 -8.75
C ILE A 12 17.35 -10.26 -7.65
N LEU A 13 18.58 -9.73 -7.53
CA LEU A 13 18.92 -8.67 -6.57
C LEU A 13 18.07 -7.42 -6.78
N LEU A 14 17.82 -7.02 -8.03
CA LEU A 14 16.95 -5.89 -8.34
C LEU A 14 15.51 -6.11 -7.87
N ILE A 15 14.98 -7.32 -8.02
CA ILE A 15 13.64 -7.66 -7.53
C ILE A 15 13.61 -7.63 -6.00
N VAL A 16 14.63 -8.18 -5.33
CA VAL A 16 14.72 -8.13 -3.85
C VAL A 16 14.77 -6.69 -3.36
N LEU A 17 15.57 -5.84 -4.00
CA LEU A 17 15.63 -4.41 -3.68
C LEU A 17 14.28 -3.72 -3.88
N ALA A 18 13.55 -4.04 -4.96
CA ALA A 18 12.22 -3.50 -5.20
C ALA A 18 11.25 -3.81 -4.05
N VAL A 19 11.27 -5.05 -3.54
CA VAL A 19 10.42 -5.48 -2.42
C VAL A 19 10.79 -4.73 -1.13
N ILE A 20 12.09 -4.57 -0.86
CA ILE A 20 12.56 -3.83 0.32
C ILE A 20 12.11 -2.37 0.27
N VAL A 21 12.26 -1.71 -0.89
CA VAL A 21 11.81 -0.32 -1.07
C VAL A 21 10.30 -0.21 -0.81
N LEU A 22 9.50 -1.10 -1.37
CA LEU A 22 8.05 -1.10 -1.16
C LEU A 22 7.67 -1.33 0.30
N ALA A 23 8.27 -2.31 0.97
CA ALA A 23 8.00 -2.58 2.37
C ALA A 23 8.38 -1.38 3.26
N SER A 24 9.52 -0.74 2.98
CA SER A 24 9.97 0.43 3.73
C SER A 24 9.06 1.65 3.54
N SER A 25 8.51 1.86 2.34
CA SER A 25 7.58 2.97 2.09
C SER A 25 6.27 2.80 2.88
N TYR A 26 5.71 1.59 2.94
CA TYR A 26 4.50 1.34 3.73
C TYR A 26 4.75 1.52 5.23
N TYR A 27 5.91 1.12 5.74
CA TYR A 27 6.25 1.27 7.16
C TYR A 27 6.42 2.73 7.57
N GLN A 28 6.93 3.59 6.68
CA GLN A 28 7.20 4.99 7.02
C GLN A 28 5.99 5.91 6.84
N GLY A 29 5.02 5.56 6.00
CA GLY A 29 3.95 6.49 5.63
C GLY A 29 2.57 6.24 6.17
N ILE A 30 2.34 5.08 6.81
CA ILE A 30 1.13 4.84 7.57
C ILE A 30 1.48 5.08 9.04
N GLU A 31 0.94 6.14 9.64
CA GLU A 31 1.16 6.41 11.07
C GLU A 31 0.37 5.41 11.92
N LYS A 32 -0.88 5.15 11.52
CA LYS A 32 -1.75 4.24 12.26
C LYS A 32 -2.76 3.58 11.33
N THR A 33 -2.93 2.27 11.49
CA THR A 33 -4.07 1.53 10.94
C THR A 33 -4.76 0.79 12.06
N GLU A 34 -6.07 0.99 12.19
CA GLU A 34 -6.91 0.33 13.18
C GLU A 34 -8.15 -0.24 12.50
N ILE A 35 -8.61 -1.41 12.95
CA ILE A 35 -9.83 -2.04 12.45
C ILE A 35 -10.85 -2.03 13.57
N ILE A 36 -12.03 -1.47 13.27
CA ILE A 36 -13.15 -1.40 14.20
C ILE A 36 -14.28 -2.24 13.66
N ASN A 37 -14.78 -3.13 14.50
CA ASN A 37 -15.96 -3.92 14.19
C ASN A 37 -17.19 -3.18 14.73
N VAL A 38 -18.22 -3.08 13.90
CA VAL A 38 -19.48 -2.41 14.23
C VAL A 38 -20.62 -3.38 13.97
N ASP A 39 -21.31 -3.76 15.05
CA ASP A 39 -22.47 -4.64 14.98
C ASP A 39 -23.60 -4.03 14.13
N GLY A 40 -24.48 -4.88 13.59
CA GLY A 40 -25.63 -4.44 12.82
C GLY A 40 -26.57 -3.53 13.63
N GLY A 41 -27.01 -2.44 13.04
CA GLY A 41 -27.88 -1.43 13.67
C GLY A 41 -27.21 -0.66 14.82
N SER A 42 -25.88 -0.76 14.93
CA SER A 42 -25.10 -0.14 16.00
C SER A 42 -24.12 0.89 15.44
N SER A 43 -23.48 1.62 16.35
CA SER A 43 -22.45 2.58 16.03
C SER A 43 -21.20 2.40 16.89
N ALA A 44 -20.08 2.86 16.38
CA ALA A 44 -18.80 2.87 17.06
C ALA A 44 -18.17 4.26 16.98
N HIS A 45 -17.35 4.57 17.98
CA HIS A 45 -16.63 5.83 18.09
C HIS A 45 -15.14 5.54 18.11
N TYR A 46 -14.36 6.35 17.40
CA TYR A 46 -12.92 6.23 17.32
C TYR A 46 -12.26 7.58 17.52
N ASN A 47 -11.47 7.70 18.58
CA ASN A 47 -10.77 8.93 18.92
C ASN A 47 -9.30 8.81 18.56
N PHE A 48 -8.76 9.84 17.94
CA PHE A 48 -7.34 9.94 17.63
C PHE A 48 -6.88 11.40 17.65
N SER A 49 -5.60 11.58 17.91
CA SER A 49 -4.94 12.89 17.91
C SER A 49 -3.98 12.92 16.73
N ILE A 50 -3.92 14.04 16.03
CA ILE A 50 -2.89 14.31 15.02
C ILE A 50 -2.01 15.45 15.48
N GLU A 51 -0.75 15.44 15.04
CA GLU A 51 0.15 16.57 15.24
C GLU A 51 -0.17 17.69 14.23
N ASP A 52 0.45 18.85 14.40
CA ASP A 52 0.35 19.92 13.41
C ASP A 52 0.88 19.43 12.05
N GLY A 53 -0.01 19.43 11.06
CA GLY A 53 0.28 18.95 9.71
C GLY A 53 -0.97 18.74 8.89
N LYS A 54 -0.78 18.18 7.70
CA LYS A 54 -1.86 17.72 6.82
C LYS A 54 -1.92 16.22 6.82
N TYR A 55 -3.10 15.70 7.08
CA TYR A 55 -3.35 14.28 7.24
C TYR A 55 -4.50 13.84 6.35
N ILE A 56 -4.36 12.63 5.82
CA ILE A 56 -5.42 11.93 5.12
C ILE A 56 -5.85 10.74 5.98
N VAL A 57 -7.14 10.67 6.26
CA VAL A 57 -7.77 9.54 6.92
C VAL A 57 -8.57 8.75 5.89
N LEU A 58 -8.21 7.50 5.71
CA LEU A 58 -8.89 6.56 4.82
C LEU A 58 -9.76 5.63 5.67
N LEU A 59 -11.06 5.63 5.40
CA LEU A 59 -12.01 4.66 5.94
C LEU A 59 -12.34 3.66 4.84
N THR A 60 -12.20 2.36 5.09
CA THR A 60 -12.50 1.32 4.11
C THR A 60 -13.21 0.14 4.76
N SER A 61 -14.23 -0.40 4.09
CA SER A 61 -14.98 -1.57 4.54
C SER A 61 -15.47 -2.38 3.35
N ASN A 62 -15.67 -3.67 3.57
CA ASN A 62 -16.29 -4.57 2.59
C ASN A 62 -17.81 -4.35 2.44
N SER A 63 -18.40 -3.55 3.31
CA SER A 63 -19.84 -3.25 3.33
C SER A 63 -20.07 -1.77 3.59
N ASN A 64 -21.24 -1.27 3.21
CA ASN A 64 -21.54 0.14 3.33
C ASN A 64 -21.76 0.54 4.80
N PHE A 65 -21.27 1.72 5.15
CA PHE A 65 -21.43 2.36 6.44
C PHE A 65 -21.74 3.85 6.25
N SER A 66 -22.15 4.51 7.33
CA SER A 66 -22.19 5.98 7.40
C SER A 66 -21.18 6.44 8.42
N TYR A 67 -20.64 7.64 8.24
CA TYR A 67 -19.66 8.19 9.17
C TYR A 67 -19.81 9.70 9.33
N LYS A 68 -19.32 10.20 10.46
CA LYS A 68 -19.12 11.62 10.74
C LYS A 68 -17.79 11.80 11.45
N VAL A 69 -17.04 12.80 11.06
CA VAL A 69 -15.79 13.19 11.72
C VAL A 69 -16.02 14.52 12.43
N TYR A 70 -15.69 14.55 13.72
CA TYR A 70 -15.80 15.73 14.56
C TYR A 70 -14.41 16.25 14.94
N ASP A 71 -14.24 17.57 14.98
CA ASP A 71 -13.08 18.22 15.59
C ASP A 71 -13.20 18.29 17.13
N GLU A 72 -12.17 18.79 17.83
CA GLU A 72 -12.20 18.88 19.31
C GLU A 72 -13.35 19.75 19.85
N LYS A 73 -13.89 20.64 19.01
CA LYS A 73 -14.99 21.55 19.36
C LYS A 73 -16.35 20.90 19.10
N GLY A 74 -16.37 19.64 18.68
CA GLY A 74 -17.58 18.89 18.35
C GLY A 74 -18.23 19.32 17.03
N ARG A 75 -17.50 20.03 16.14
CA ARG A 75 -18.01 20.43 14.83
C ARG A 75 -17.74 19.34 13.83
N VAL A 76 -18.73 19.04 12.99
CA VAL A 76 -18.55 18.10 11.88
C VAL A 76 -17.60 18.72 10.86
N VAL A 77 -16.48 18.06 10.61
CA VAL A 77 -15.49 18.45 9.59
C VAL A 77 -15.69 17.68 8.29
N ASP A 78 -16.22 16.46 8.37
CA ASP A 78 -16.57 15.64 7.21
C ASP A 78 -17.68 14.63 7.57
N GLU A 79 -18.50 14.25 6.60
CA GLU A 79 -19.52 13.21 6.77
C GLU A 79 -19.84 12.48 5.47
N GLY A 80 -20.25 11.22 5.61
CA GLY A 80 -20.69 10.40 4.49
C GLY A 80 -21.76 9.39 4.88
N LYS A 81 -22.57 8.98 3.91
CA LYS A 81 -23.69 8.04 4.13
C LYS A 81 -23.66 6.93 3.11
N ASN A 82 -23.89 5.71 3.58
CA ASN A 82 -23.99 4.50 2.75
C ASN A 82 -22.82 4.35 1.76
N THR A 83 -21.59 4.48 2.25
CA THR A 83 -20.36 4.32 1.47
C THR A 83 -19.55 3.14 1.97
N SER A 84 -18.76 2.50 1.11
CA SER A 84 -17.78 1.48 1.47
C SER A 84 -16.36 2.05 1.66
N SER A 85 -16.15 3.30 1.25
CA SER A 85 -14.86 3.98 1.41
C SER A 85 -15.01 5.50 1.53
N ALA A 86 -14.11 6.13 2.26
CA ALA A 86 -14.03 7.58 2.37
C ALA A 86 -12.57 8.03 2.55
N GLU A 87 -12.27 9.20 2.01
CA GLU A 87 -11.00 9.89 2.17
C GLU A 87 -11.29 11.25 2.81
N ILE A 88 -10.76 11.49 4.00
CA ILE A 88 -10.98 12.72 4.76
C ILE A 88 -9.64 13.44 4.88
N SER A 89 -9.61 14.69 4.44
CA SER A 89 -8.46 15.59 4.65
C SER A 89 -8.62 16.35 5.97
N LEU A 90 -7.67 16.18 6.87
CA LEU A 90 -7.61 16.86 8.16
C LEU A 90 -6.39 17.77 8.20
N GLU A 91 -6.58 18.97 8.74
CA GLU A 91 -5.54 19.97 8.93
C GLU A 91 -5.62 20.51 10.36
N ASN A 92 -4.44 20.83 10.92
CA ASN A 92 -4.21 21.33 12.29
C ASN A 92 -4.14 20.23 13.35
N GLY A 93 -3.22 20.38 14.31
CA GLY A 93 -2.97 19.41 15.37
C GLY A 93 -4.05 19.43 16.44
N ASP A 94 -5.19 18.80 16.14
CA ASP A 94 -6.34 18.69 17.03
C ASP A 94 -6.67 17.21 17.34
N ASN A 95 -7.55 17.02 18.34
CA ASN A 95 -8.20 15.75 18.59
C ASN A 95 -9.43 15.59 17.69
N TYR A 96 -9.57 14.42 17.08
CA TYR A 96 -10.69 14.09 16.21
C TYR A 96 -11.43 12.85 16.70
N GLU A 97 -12.73 12.86 16.48
CA GLU A 97 -13.61 11.71 16.72
C GLU A 97 -14.25 11.27 15.40
N ILE A 98 -14.12 9.98 15.07
CA ILE A 98 -14.86 9.35 13.97
C ILE A 98 -16.01 8.56 14.57
N TYR A 99 -17.22 8.99 14.25
CA TYR A 99 -18.44 8.24 14.48
C TYR A 99 -18.74 7.39 13.26
N ILE A 100 -18.89 6.08 13.45
CA ILE A 100 -19.21 5.12 12.39
C ILE A 100 -20.53 4.46 12.73
N GLU A 101 -21.46 4.44 11.78
CA GLU A 101 -22.78 3.84 11.93
C GLU A 101 -22.97 2.72 10.90
N ASN A 102 -23.34 1.55 11.41
CA ASN A 102 -23.73 0.42 10.60
C ASN A 102 -25.26 0.30 10.56
N ASN A 103 -25.84 0.77 9.46
CA ASN A 103 -27.28 0.68 9.24
C ASN A 103 -27.74 -0.71 8.73
N GLY A 104 -26.79 -1.64 8.53
CA GLY A 104 -27.07 -3.02 8.13
C GLY A 104 -27.40 -3.92 9.31
N ASN A 105 -27.74 -5.18 9.02
CA ASN A 105 -28.08 -6.18 10.05
C ASN A 105 -26.92 -7.09 10.44
N SER A 106 -25.82 -7.07 9.68
CA SER A 106 -24.62 -7.87 9.93
C SER A 106 -23.50 -6.99 10.45
N GLU A 107 -22.61 -7.55 11.27
CA GLU A 107 -21.36 -6.89 11.65
C GLU A 107 -20.57 -6.47 10.41
N ILE A 108 -19.93 -5.30 10.49
CA ILE A 108 -18.97 -4.82 9.50
C ILE A 108 -17.64 -4.51 10.16
N SER A 109 -16.55 -4.68 9.42
CA SER A 109 -15.21 -4.25 9.83
C SER A 109 -14.80 -3.03 9.01
N VAL A 110 -14.58 -1.90 9.69
CA VAL A 110 -14.09 -0.68 9.06
C VAL A 110 -12.62 -0.49 9.42
N ALA A 111 -11.75 -0.50 8.42
CA ALA A 111 -10.35 -0.16 8.55
C ALA A 111 -10.18 1.36 8.44
N ILE A 112 -9.52 1.93 9.44
CA ILE A 112 -9.18 3.35 9.57
C ILE A 112 -7.66 3.47 9.42
N THR A 113 -7.21 4.11 8.36
CA THR A 113 -5.79 4.36 8.09
C THR A 113 -5.52 5.85 8.13
N ILE A 114 -4.56 6.28 8.94
CA ILE A 114 -4.16 7.68 9.10
C ILE A 114 -2.75 7.83 8.54
N ALA A 115 -2.57 8.76 7.60
CA ALA A 115 -1.31 9.04 6.95
C ALA A 115 -1.08 10.55 6.79
N LYS A 116 0.16 11.00 6.99
CA LYS A 116 0.57 12.37 6.64
C LYS A 116 0.58 12.54 5.12
N GLU A 117 0.01 13.63 4.62
CA GLU A 117 -0.10 13.91 3.18
C GLU A 117 1.28 14.00 2.51
N GLU A 118 2.27 14.58 3.19
CA GLU A 118 3.66 14.64 2.72
C GLU A 118 4.28 13.25 2.51
N VAL A 119 3.89 12.27 3.33
CA VAL A 119 4.40 10.91 3.21
C VAL A 119 3.66 10.14 2.12
N LEU A 120 2.39 10.44 1.83
CA LEU A 120 1.65 9.84 0.72
C LEU A 120 2.31 10.10 -0.64
N ASN A 121 2.78 11.32 -0.88
CA ASN A 121 3.57 11.64 -2.08
C ASN A 121 4.89 10.85 -2.13
N THR A 122 5.55 10.71 -0.99
CA THR A 122 6.79 9.94 -0.88
C THR A 122 6.55 8.45 -1.11
N ILE A 123 5.49 7.86 -0.54
CA ILE A 123 5.06 6.48 -0.78
C ILE A 123 4.75 6.26 -2.26
N THR A 124 4.03 7.19 -2.88
CA THR A 124 3.65 7.10 -4.29
C THR A 124 4.90 7.05 -5.17
N LEU A 125 5.85 7.96 -4.95
CA LEU A 125 7.14 7.96 -5.64
C LEU A 125 7.91 6.65 -5.41
N LEU A 126 8.04 6.20 -4.16
CA LEU A 126 8.76 4.97 -3.82
C LEU A 126 8.11 3.71 -4.40
N THR A 127 6.78 3.70 -4.53
CA THR A 127 6.02 2.63 -5.19
C THR A 127 6.33 2.58 -6.68
N TYR A 128 6.40 3.75 -7.35
CA TYR A 128 6.84 3.82 -8.75
C TYR A 128 8.29 3.36 -8.91
N VAL A 129 9.20 3.76 -8.02
CA VAL A 129 10.60 3.32 -8.03
C VAL A 129 10.70 1.80 -7.84
N SER A 130 9.94 1.23 -6.90
CA SER A 130 9.86 -0.22 -6.70
C SER A 130 9.35 -0.94 -7.96
N GLY A 131 8.27 -0.46 -8.56
CA GLY A 131 7.75 -1.02 -9.82
C GLY A 131 8.77 -0.97 -10.97
N ALA A 132 9.50 0.13 -11.09
CA ALA A 132 10.57 0.28 -12.09
C ALA A 132 11.74 -0.68 -11.83
N LEU A 133 12.18 -0.84 -10.58
CA LEU A 133 13.23 -1.81 -10.22
C LEU A 133 12.79 -3.25 -10.47
N CYS A 134 11.54 -3.58 -10.15
CA CYS A 134 10.99 -4.91 -10.34
C CYS A 134 10.92 -5.26 -11.84
N SER A 135 10.39 -4.35 -12.66
CA SER A 135 10.32 -4.53 -14.11
C SER A 135 11.71 -4.61 -14.76
N ALA A 136 12.67 -3.77 -14.37
CA ALA A 136 14.05 -3.86 -14.81
C ALA A 136 14.69 -5.21 -14.44
N GLY A 137 14.46 -5.69 -13.21
CA GLY A 137 14.91 -6.99 -12.74
C GLY A 137 14.37 -8.14 -13.59
N MET A 138 13.08 -8.11 -13.93
CA MET A 138 12.46 -9.10 -14.83
C MET A 138 13.11 -9.09 -16.22
N VAL A 139 13.35 -7.92 -16.81
CA VAL A 139 14.00 -7.79 -18.13
C VAL A 139 15.41 -8.41 -18.09
N VAL A 140 16.19 -8.11 -17.04
CA VAL A 140 17.55 -8.67 -16.87
C VAL A 140 17.51 -10.19 -16.74
N ILE A 141 16.53 -10.74 -16.02
CA ILE A 141 16.34 -12.20 -15.90
C ILE A 141 16.03 -12.82 -17.26
N VAL A 142 15.11 -12.23 -18.04
CA VAL A 142 14.76 -12.73 -19.38
C VAL A 142 15.99 -12.75 -20.29
N VAL A 143 16.78 -11.67 -20.30
CA VAL A 143 18.04 -11.61 -21.07
C VAL A 143 19.02 -12.69 -20.59
N GLY A 144 19.15 -12.87 -19.27
CA GLY A 144 19.98 -13.93 -18.68
C GLY A 144 19.59 -15.34 -19.14
N ILE A 145 18.29 -15.64 -19.14
CA ILE A 145 17.74 -16.93 -19.61
C ILE A 145 17.99 -17.10 -21.11
N SER A 146 17.71 -16.09 -21.93
CA SER A 146 17.94 -16.14 -23.38
C SER A 146 19.42 -16.42 -23.71
N LEU A 147 20.35 -15.80 -22.98
CA LEU A 147 21.78 -16.07 -23.12
C LEU A 147 22.15 -17.51 -22.73
N ILE A 148 21.56 -18.06 -21.67
CA ILE A 148 21.79 -19.46 -21.28
C ILE A 148 21.31 -20.42 -22.36
N LEU A 149 20.09 -20.22 -22.85
CA LEU A 149 19.51 -21.07 -23.91
C LEU A 149 20.32 -20.99 -25.20
N TRP A 150 20.77 -19.80 -25.60
CA TRP A 150 21.58 -19.61 -26.79
C TRP A 150 22.93 -20.33 -26.68
N TYR A 151 23.60 -20.24 -25.53
CA TYR A 151 24.87 -20.95 -25.30
C TYR A 151 24.68 -22.46 -25.30
N ARG A 152 23.64 -22.98 -24.64
CA ARG A 152 23.34 -24.42 -24.63
C ARG A 152 23.08 -24.95 -26.04
N LYS A 153 22.31 -24.23 -26.85
CA LYS A 153 22.06 -24.56 -28.26
C LYS A 153 23.33 -24.53 -29.11
N LYS A 154 24.29 -23.65 -28.78
CA LYS A 154 25.60 -23.60 -29.45
C LYS A 154 26.47 -24.80 -29.09
N GLU A 155 26.47 -25.22 -27.82
CA GLU A 155 27.19 -26.42 -27.37
C GLU A 155 26.63 -27.69 -28.04
N GLU A 156 25.31 -27.89 -28.06
CA GLU A 156 24.66 -29.05 -28.73
C GLU A 156 25.04 -29.18 -30.21
N LYS A 157 25.14 -28.07 -30.94
CA LYS A 157 25.58 -28.07 -32.37
C LYS A 157 27.05 -28.43 -32.58
N ILE A 158 27.90 -28.23 -31.58
CA ILE A 158 29.33 -28.58 -31.66
C ILE A 158 29.49 -30.08 -31.47
N TYR A 159 28.75 -30.69 -30.53
CA TYR A 159 28.81 -32.12 -30.27
C TYR A 159 28.11 -32.97 -31.33
N SER A 160 27.11 -32.46 -32.05
CA SER A 160 26.46 -33.20 -33.15
C SER A 160 27.25 -33.24 -34.46
N ARG A 161 28.41 -32.56 -34.53
CA ARG A 161 29.29 -32.52 -35.71
C ARG A 161 30.49 -33.47 -35.60
N TYR A 162 30.62 -34.19 -34.49
CA TYR A 162 31.61 -35.22 -34.25
C TYR A 162 30.96 -36.60 -34.21
#